data_AF-A0A2E4K199-F1
#
_entry.id   AF-A0A2E4K199-F1
#
_cell.length_a   1.000
_cell.length_b   1.000
_cell.length_c   1.000
_cell.angle_alpha   90.00
_cell.angle_beta   90.00
_cell.angle_gamma   90.00
#
_symmetry.space_group_name_H-M   'P 1'
#
loop_
_entity.id
_entity.type
_entity.pdbx_description
1 polymer ?
#
loop_
_entity_poly.entity_id
_entity_poly.type
_entity_poly.pdbx_seq_one_letter_code
_entity_poly.pdbx_strand_id
1 'polypeptide(L)'
;MKNILFSVFALTFVACGSSLPNFVSMNDIEIAAYNRTVSTWDQVICREESHIRSRIPRRRCQTRMAWQQDIISAVGQVGTAGSGQDQIIVN
;
A
#
# COMPACT_ATOMS: atom_id res chain seq x y z
N MET A 1 -3.40 55.70 5.48
CA MET A 1 -3.28 54.56 4.56
C MET A 1 -1.90 53.90 4.74
N LYS A 2 -1.69 53.11 5.80
CA LYS A 2 -0.35 52.54 6.09
C LYS A 2 -0.40 51.24 6.92
N ASN A 3 -1.54 50.54 6.99
CA ASN A 3 -1.67 49.41 7.93
C ASN A 3 -2.19 48.11 7.27
N ILE A 4 -2.38 48.07 5.95
CA ILE A 4 -2.97 46.90 5.26
C ILE A 4 -1.91 46.01 4.60
N LEU A 5 -0.65 46.46 4.51
CA LEU A 5 0.41 45.72 3.81
C LEU A 5 1.03 44.56 4.63
N PHE A 6 0.82 44.50 5.94
CA PHE A 6 1.44 43.45 6.78
C PHE A 6 0.62 42.16 6.93
N SER A 7 -0.63 42.13 6.47
CA SER A 7 -1.53 40.99 6.74
C SER A 7 -1.49 39.88 5.69
N VAL A 8 -0.77 40.05 4.57
CA VAL A 8 -0.79 39.11 3.44
C VAL A 8 0.33 38.05 3.53
N PHE A 9 1.33 38.25 4.40
CA PHE A 9 2.52 37.38 4.44
C PHE A 9 2.40 36.13 5.34
N ALA A 10 1.27 35.95 6.04
CA ALA A 10 1.14 34.92 7.08
C ALA A 10 0.45 33.61 6.64
N LEU A 11 0.22 33.39 5.34
CA LEU A 11 -0.57 32.24 4.85
C LEU A 11 0.24 31.12 4.17
N THR A 12 1.58 31.11 4.25
CA THR A 12 2.40 30.18 3.45
C THR A 12 2.99 28.99 4.22
N PHE A 13 2.28 28.38 5.18
CA PHE A 13 2.81 27.20 5.89
C PHE A 13 1.76 26.16 6.31
N VAL A 14 0.99 25.58 5.38
CA VAL A 14 0.43 24.23 5.60
C VAL A 14 0.31 23.47 4.28
N ALA A 15 1.44 23.11 3.67
CA ALA A 15 1.49 22.02 2.72
C ALA A 15 2.43 20.95 3.28
N CYS A 16 2.02 20.33 4.39
CA CYS A 16 2.64 19.09 4.83
C CYS A 16 2.14 18.02 3.85
N GLY A 17 2.90 17.81 2.78
CA GLY A 17 2.59 16.82 1.76
C GLY A 17 2.51 15.45 2.41
N SER A 18 1.31 14.88 2.45
CA SER A 18 1.05 13.51 2.83
C SER A 18 1.57 12.57 1.75
N SER A 19 2.88 12.59 1.47
CA SER A 19 3.52 11.49 0.74
C SER A 19 3.66 10.35 1.73
N LEU A 20 2.91 9.27 1.54
CA LEU A 20 3.17 8.04 2.30
C LEU A 20 4.65 7.67 2.14
N PRO A 21 5.34 7.27 3.22
CA PRO A 21 6.72 6.83 3.14
C PRO A 21 6.88 5.74 2.08
N ASN A 22 7.97 5.77 1.32
CA ASN A 22 8.30 4.68 0.43
C ASN A 22 8.81 3.50 1.26
N PHE A 23 7.89 2.62 1.66
CA PHE A 23 8.21 1.46 2.49
C PHE A 23 9.16 0.46 1.80
N VAL A 24 9.22 0.45 0.46
CA VAL A 24 10.13 -0.44 -0.29
C VAL A 24 11.59 -0.06 -0.05
N SER A 25 11.89 1.24 0.09
CA SER A 25 13.25 1.73 0.37
C SER A 25 13.65 1.64 1.84
N MET A 26 12.70 1.41 2.76
CA MET A 26 12.99 1.32 4.19
C MET A 26 13.54 -0.06 4.56
N ASN A 27 14.58 -0.08 5.40
CA ASN A 27 15.10 -1.32 5.96
C ASN A 27 14.17 -1.87 7.07
N ASP A 28 14.43 -3.08 7.54
CA ASP A 28 13.54 -3.74 8.51
C ASP A 28 13.50 -3.01 9.88
N ILE A 29 14.56 -2.32 10.26
CA ILE A 29 14.63 -1.53 11.51
C ILE A 29 13.73 -0.30 11.39
N GLU A 30 13.77 0.39 10.25
CA GLU A 30 12.95 1.55 9.96
C GLU A 30 11.46 1.18 9.89
N ILE A 31 11.13 0.04 9.27
CA ILE A 31 9.78 -0.51 9.26
C ILE A 31 9.31 -0.87 10.68
N ALA A 32 10.16 -1.52 11.48
CA ALA A 32 9.84 -1.85 12.86
C ALA A 32 9.60 -0.59 13.72
N ALA A 33 10.39 0.47 13.50
CA ALA A 33 10.20 1.75 14.18
C ALA A 33 8.87 2.39 13.78
N TYR A 34 8.54 2.44 12.49
CA TYR A 34 7.27 2.94 11.99
C TYR A 34 6.08 2.17 12.56
N ASN A 35 6.14 0.83 12.58
CA ASN A 35 5.05 -0.01 13.05
C ASN A 35 4.71 0.17 14.53
N ARG A 36 5.65 0.68 15.33
CA ARG A 36 5.42 1.01 16.75
C ARG A 36 4.64 2.32 16.94
N THR A 37 4.63 3.20 15.94
CA THR A 37 3.98 4.52 16.05
C THR A 37 2.56 4.54 15.49
N VAL A 38 2.11 3.47 14.84
CA VAL A 38 0.83 3.41 14.13
C VAL A 38 -0.09 2.31 14.67
N SER A 39 -1.37 2.40 14.33
CA SER A 39 -2.36 1.38 14.67
C SER A 39 -2.09 0.07 13.93
N THR A 40 -2.65 -1.05 14.42
CA THR A 40 -2.41 -2.38 13.83
C THR A 40 -2.72 -2.45 12.34
N TRP A 41 -3.77 -1.78 11.86
CA TRP A 41 -4.17 -1.82 10.45
C TRP A 41 -3.24 -1.01 9.53
N ASP A 42 -2.58 0.00 10.10
CA ASP A 42 -1.63 0.88 9.41
C ASP A 42 -0.20 0.32 9.44
N GLN A 43 0.05 -0.72 10.24
CA GLN A 43 1.35 -1.40 10.25
C GLN A 43 1.69 -1.95 8.87
N VAL A 44 2.95 -1.85 8.50
CA VAL A 44 3.52 -2.31 7.25
C VAL A 44 4.11 -3.70 7.40
N ILE A 45 3.83 -4.55 6.42
CA ILE A 45 4.41 -5.88 6.27
C ILE A 45 5.15 -5.92 4.93
N CYS A 46 6.41 -6.37 4.97
CA CYS A 46 7.24 -6.59 3.79
C CYS A 46 7.43 -8.10 3.56
N ARG A 47 7.31 -8.54 2.31
CA ARG A 47 7.47 -9.94 1.91
C ARG A 47 8.22 -10.03 0.59
N GLU A 48 9.04 -11.06 0.44
CA GLU A 48 9.68 -11.37 -0.83
C GLU A 48 8.69 -12.14 -1.71
N GLU A 49 8.37 -11.61 -2.88
CA GLU A 49 7.50 -12.30 -3.84
C GLU A 49 8.36 -13.06 -4.85
N SER A 50 8.18 -14.38 -4.90
CA SER A 50 8.69 -15.21 -5.99
C SER A 50 7.65 -15.22 -7.11
N HIS A 51 7.95 -14.55 -8.22
CA HIS A 51 7.11 -14.62 -9.41
C HIS A 51 7.52 -15.81 -10.27
N ILE A 52 6.56 -16.67 -10.64
CA ILE A 52 6.80 -17.82 -11.55
C ILE A 52 7.38 -17.35 -12.90
N ARG A 53 7.06 -16.11 -13.32
CA ARG A 53 7.48 -15.53 -14.60
C ARG A 53 8.78 -14.72 -14.57
N SER A 54 9.24 -14.28 -13.40
CA SER A 54 10.40 -13.40 -13.26
C SER A 54 11.34 -13.93 -12.18
N ARG A 55 12.60 -14.21 -12.55
CA ARG A 55 13.65 -14.61 -11.60
C ARG A 55 14.17 -13.47 -10.72
N ILE A 56 13.73 -12.23 -10.97
CA ILE A 56 14.11 -11.08 -10.14
C ILE A 56 13.21 -11.10 -8.90
N PRO A 57 13.76 -11.33 -7.69
CA PRO A 57 13.02 -11.20 -6.44
C PRO A 57 12.47 -9.79 -6.32
N ARG A 58 11.21 -9.64 -5.93
CA ARG A 58 10.63 -8.34 -5.64
C ARG A 58 10.12 -8.33 -4.21
N ARG A 59 10.72 -7.47 -3.39
CA ARG A 59 10.21 -7.11 -2.07
C ARG A 59 8.98 -6.23 -2.23
N ARG A 60 7.84 -6.71 -1.72
CA ARG A 60 6.59 -5.95 -1.65
C ARG A 60 6.34 -5.55 -0.20
N CYS A 61 6.18 -4.26 0.04
CA CYS A 61 5.86 -3.69 1.34
C CYS A 61 4.53 -2.94 1.27
N GLN A 62 3.59 -3.27 2.15
CA GLN A 62 2.28 -2.62 2.19
C GLN A 62 1.65 -2.68 3.58
N THR A 63 0.66 -1.83 3.86
CA THR A 63 -0.05 -1.85 5.14
C THR A 63 -0.91 -3.11 5.27
N ARG A 64 -1.25 -3.50 6.51
CA ARG A 64 -2.15 -4.65 6.75
C ARG A 64 -3.52 -4.44 6.10
N MET A 65 -4.04 -3.21 6.13
CA MET A 65 -5.29 -2.86 5.46
C MET A 65 -5.22 -3.07 3.95
N ALA A 66 -4.15 -2.59 3.30
CA ALA A 66 -3.96 -2.79 1.86
C ALA A 66 -3.81 -4.28 1.51
N TRP A 67 -3.08 -5.03 2.34
CA TRP A 67 -2.95 -6.47 2.17
C TRP A 67 -4.29 -7.20 2.27
N GLN A 68 -5.13 -6.85 3.25
CA GLN A 68 -6.46 -7.46 3.38
C GLN A 68 -7.31 -7.20 2.13
N GLN A 69 -7.25 -5.98 1.60
CA GLN A 69 -7.98 -5.62 0.38
C GLN A 69 -7.49 -6.39 -0.85
N ASP A 70 -6.17 -6.60 -0.98
CA ASP A 70 -5.58 -7.41 -2.05
C ASP A 70 -6.08 -8.85 -1.99
N ILE A 71 -6.13 -9.45 -0.79
CA ILE A 71 -6.59 -10.84 -0.61
C ILE A 71 -8.08 -10.96 -0.98
N ILE A 72 -8.93 -10.05 -0.52
CA ILE A 72 -10.36 -10.03 -0.87
C ILE A 72 -10.53 -9.92 -2.39
N SER A 73 -9.76 -9.02 -3.02
CA SER A 73 -9.82 -8.81 -4.47
C SER A 73 -9.37 -10.05 -5.25
N ALA A 74 -8.29 -10.71 -4.80
CA ALA A 74 -7.80 -11.95 -5.42
C ALA A 74 -8.81 -13.09 -5.31
N VAL A 75 -9.47 -13.26 -4.16
CA VAL A 75 -10.52 -14.28 -3.98
C VAL A 75 -11.74 -13.99 -4.84
N GLY A 76 -12.17 -12.73 -4.94
CA GLY A 76 -13.27 -12.33 -5.83
C GLY A 76 -12.99 -12.64 -7.30
N GLN A 77 -11.74 -12.45 -7.75
CA GLN A 77 -11.32 -12.84 -9.10
C GLN A 77 -11.36 -14.36 -9.32
N VAL A 78 -10.98 -15.17 -8.33
CA VAL A 78 -11.12 -16.63 -8.41
C VAL A 78 -12.59 -17.05 -8.51
N GLY A 79 -13.49 -16.41 -7.75
CA GLY A 79 -14.92 -16.68 -7.81
C GLY A 79 -15.57 -16.35 -9.17
N THR A 80 -15.01 -15.39 -9.91
CA THR A 80 -15.48 -15.01 -11.26
C THR A 80 -14.82 -15.83 -12.37
N ALA A 81 -13.60 -16.33 -12.16
CA ALA A 81 -12.93 -17.26 -13.07
C ALA A 81 -13.51 -18.69 -13.05
N GLY A 82 -14.38 -19.01 -12.09
CA GLY A 82 -15.06 -20.31 -11.95
C GLY A 82 -16.28 -20.53 -12.86
N SER A 83 -16.57 -19.62 -13.79
CA SER A 83 -17.70 -19.74 -14.74
C SER A 83 -17.26 -20.22 -16.14
N GLY A 84 -16.12 -20.92 -16.25
CA GLY A 84 -15.67 -21.54 -17.49
C GLY A 84 -16.08 -23.00 -17.57
N GLN A 85 -17.24 -23.26 -18.19
CA GLN A 85 -17.73 -24.54 -18.74
C GLN A 85 -16.96 -25.82 -18.37
N ASP A 86 -17.47 -26.55 -17.38
CA ASP A 86 -17.26 -27.99 -17.26
C ASP A 86 -18.03 -28.67 -18.40
N GLN A 87 -17.38 -28.88 -19.55
CA GLN A 87 -17.72 -29.97 -20.45
C GLN A 87 -16.86 -31.17 -20.09
N ILE A 88 -17.15 -31.79 -18.94
CA ILE A 88 -16.72 -33.16 -18.68
C ILE A 88 -17.61 -34.05 -19.55
N ILE A 89 -17.11 -34.40 -20.74
CA ILE A 89 -17.65 -35.49 -21.53
C ILE A 89 -17.28 -36.77 -20.77
N VAL A 90 -18.24 -37.29 -20.01
CA VAL A 90 -18.20 -38.65 -19.48
C VAL A 90 -18.55 -39.58 -20.63
N ASN A 91 -17.58 -40.40 -21.04
CA ASN A 91 -17.81 -41.54 -21.94
C ASN A 91 -18.24 -42.77 -21.13
#